data_AF-A0A2W0A3Y1-F1
#
_entry.id   AF-A0A2W0A3Y1-F1
#
_cell.length_a   1.000
_cell.length_b   1.000
_cell.length_c   1.000
_cell.angle_alpha   90.00
_cell.angle_beta   90.00
_cell.angle_gamma   90.00
#
_symmetry.space_group_name_H-M   'P 1'
#
loop_
_entity.id
_entity.type
_entity.pdbx_description
1 polymer ?
#
loop_
_entity_poly.entity_id
_entity_poly.type
_entity_poly.pdbx_seq_one_letter_code
_entity_poly.pdbx_strand_id
1 'polypeptide(L)' 'MKIKMKVNGQEVGAAGGLDHFVLDQVRRSMQEKVAGVTCPQHMMSAAIQVNGESLSGLKVQIQACCDSMRQRVAKALA' A
#
# COMPACT_ATOMS: atom_id res chain seq x y z
N MET A 1 15.38 0.68 30.82
CA MET A 1 13.99 0.15 30.92
C MET A 1 13.50 -0.20 29.52
N LYS A 2 13.13 -1.46 29.24
CA LYS A 2 12.58 -1.87 27.93
C LYS A 2 11.05 -1.90 28.03
N ILE A 3 10.40 -0.86 27.51
CA ILE A 3 8.94 -0.78 27.49
C ILE A 3 8.44 -1.69 26.37
N LYS A 4 7.85 -2.85 26.73
CA LYS A 4 7.20 -3.76 25.79
C LYS A 4 5.72 -3.37 25.69
N MET A 5 5.37 -2.51 24.73
CA MET A 5 3.97 -2.28 24.37
C MET A 5 3.53 -3.34 23.37
N LYS A 6 2.54 -4.15 23.75
CA LYS A 6 1.84 -5.08 22.85
C LYS A 6 0.64 -4.36 22.26
N VAL A 7 0.62 -4.17 20.94
CA VAL A 7 -0.56 -3.75 20.19
C VAL A 7 -0.87 -4.88 19.20
N ASN A 8 -2.08 -5.43 19.27
CA ASN A 8 -2.59 -6.46 18.34
C ASN A 8 -1.75 -7.76 18.21
N GLY A 9 -1.13 -8.22 19.30
CA GLY A 9 -0.49 -9.55 19.35
C GLY A 9 0.86 -9.69 18.64
N GLN A 10 1.37 -8.63 17.99
CA GLN A 10 2.71 -8.61 17.41
C GLN A 10 3.72 -7.97 18.38
N GLU A 11 4.81 -8.68 18.68
CA GLU A 11 5.93 -8.16 19.46
C GLU A 11 6.67 -7.10 18.64
N VAL A 12 6.34 -5.83 18.88
CA VAL A 12 7.07 -4.71 18.31
C VAL A 12 8.39 -4.51 19.06
N GLY A 13 9.46 -5.11 18.55
CA GLY A 13 10.82 -4.72 18.89
C GLY A 13 11.04 -3.27 18.45
N ALA A 14 11.46 -2.40 19.37
CA ALA A 14 11.50 -0.94 19.25
C ALA A 14 12.39 -0.35 18.14
N ALA A 15 12.92 -1.16 17.22
CA ALA A 15 13.73 -0.72 16.08
C ALA A 15 13.30 -1.31 14.72
N GLY A 16 12.26 -2.17 14.68
CA GLY A 16 11.80 -2.78 13.42
C GLY A 16 10.32 -3.18 13.37
N GLY A 17 9.63 -3.21 14.52
CA GLY A 17 8.21 -3.54 14.56
C GLY A 17 7.28 -2.40 14.13
N LEU A 18 7.71 -1.14 14.30
CA LEU A 18 6.94 0.03 13.87
C LEU A 18 6.92 0.14 12.35
N ASP A 19 8.07 -0.04 11.69
CA ASP A 19 8.17 0.00 10.23
C ASP A 19 7.24 -1.00 9.56
N HIS A 20 7.16 -2.24 10.06
CA HIS A 20 6.29 -3.27 9.48
C HIS A 20 4.80 -2.94 9.63
N PHE A 21 4.39 -2.40 10.79
CA PHE A 21 3.01 -1.97 10.99
C PHE A 21 2.63 -0.80 10.09
N VAL A 22 3.53 0.19 9.98
CA VAL A 22 3.35 1.35 9.08
C VAL A 22 3.31 0.89 7.62
N LEU A 23 4.17 -0.06 7.23
CA LEU A 23 4.16 -0.66 5.89
C LEU A 23 2.83 -1.34 5.56
N ASP A 24 2.30 -2.15 6.47
CA ASP A 24 1.03 -2.85 6.26
C ASP A 24 -0.12 -1.83 6.14
N GLN A 25 -0.10 -0.78 6.96
CA GLN A 25 -1.08 0.31 6.88
C GLN A 25 -0.98 1.08 5.56
N VAL A 26 0.23 1.42 5.10
CA VAL A 26 0.44 2.08 3.80
C VAL A 26 -0.03 1.18 2.66
N ARG A 27 0.30 -0.11 2.70
CA ARG A 27 -0.15 -1.08 1.69
C ARG A 27 -1.67 -1.15 1.61
N ARG A 28 -2.36 -1.27 2.74
CA ARG A 28 -3.83 -1.28 2.78
C ARG A 28 -4.41 0.03 2.28
N SER A 29 -3.91 1.16 2.75
CA SER A 29 -4.39 2.48 2.35
C SER A 29 -4.24 2.71 0.84
N MET A 30 -3.11 2.30 0.26
CA MET A 30 -2.90 2.37 -1.19
C MET A 30 -3.86 1.43 -1.94
N GLN A 31 -4.05 0.20 -1.46
CA GLN A 31 -4.98 -0.75 -2.09
C GLN A 31 -6.42 -0.24 -2.07
N GLU A 32 -6.87 0.32 -0.95
CA GLU A 32 -8.21 0.90 -0.80
C GLU A 32 -8.41 2.12 -1.71
N LYS A 33 -7.42 3.02 -1.78
CA LYS A 33 -7.45 4.18 -2.69
C LYS A 33 -7.58 3.77 -4.16
N VAL A 34 -6.95 2.66 -4.55
CA VAL A 34 -6.97 2.18 -5.93
C VAL A 34 -8.16 1.28 -6.24
N ALA A 35 -8.69 0.54 -5.26
CA ALA A 35 -9.85 -0.34 -5.44
C ALA A 35 -11.09 0.43 -5.94
N GLY A 36 -11.22 1.72 -5.58
CA GLY A 36 -12.27 2.60 -6.09
C GLY A 36 -12.03 3.17 -7.50
N VAL A 37 -10.87 2.91 -8.12
CA VAL A 37 -10.52 3.45 -9.43
C VAL A 37 -10.91 2.46 -10.53
N THR A 38 -12.03 2.74 -11.20
CA THR A 38 -12.51 1.96 -12.35
C THR A 38 -12.25 2.71 -13.67
N CYS A 39 -11.88 1.98 -14.72
CA CYS A 39 -11.73 2.56 -16.06
C CYS A 39 -13.12 2.76 -16.66
N PRO A 40 -13.50 3.97 -17.07
CA PRO A 40 -14.81 4.19 -17.71
C PRO A 40 -14.91 3.57 -19.11
N GLN A 41 -13.78 3.29 -19.79
CA GLN A 41 -13.77 2.77 -21.15
C GLN A 41 -13.87 1.25 -21.20
N HIS A 42 -13.17 0.56 -20.31
CA HIS A 42 -13.09 -0.91 -20.30
C HIS A 42 -13.85 -1.55 -19.14
N MET A 43 -14.42 -0.74 -18.24
CA MET A 43 -15.13 -1.16 -17.02
C MET A 43 -14.33 -2.12 -16.13
N MET A 44 -13.00 -2.08 -16.24
CA MET A 44 -12.09 -2.85 -15.39
C MET A 44 -11.71 -2.02 -14.17
N SER A 45 -11.52 -2.68 -13.03
CA SER A 45 -10.96 -2.04 -11.84
C SER A 45 -9.44 -2.02 -11.91
N ALA A 46 -8.83 -0.95 -11.42
CA ALA A 46 -7.40 -0.88 -11.27
C ALA A 46 -6.96 -1.78 -10.11
N ALA A 47 -5.78 -2.36 -10.23
CA ALA A 47 -5.16 -3.11 -9.15
C ALA A 47 -3.73 -2.61 -8.94
N ILE A 48 -3.25 -2.69 -7.72
CA ILE A 48 -1.83 -2.45 -7.42
C ILE A 48 -1.25 -3.63 -6.66
N GLN A 49 0.01 -3.90 -6.97
CA GLN A 49 0.83 -4.82 -6.21
C GLN A 49 1.92 -4.02 -5.51
N VAL A 50 1.86 -3.98 -4.18
CA VAL A 50 2.87 -3.34 -3.35
C VAL A 50 3.81 -4.43 -2.86
N ASN A 51 5.08 -4.32 -3.24
CA ASN A 51 6.15 -5.24 -2.85
C ASN A 51 7.25 -4.45 -2.11
N GLY A 52 7.92 -5.07 -1.15
CA GLY A 52 9.03 -4.46 -0.41
C GLY A 52 8.97 -4.77 1.08
N GLU A 53 10.15 -4.90 1.70
CA GLU A 53 10.32 -5.26 3.11
C GLU A 53 10.50 -4.03 4.02
N SER A 54 10.67 -2.84 3.44
CA SER A 54 10.88 -1.57 4.14
C SER A 54 10.26 -0.40 3.36
N LEU A 55 9.92 0.70 4.03
CA LEU A 55 9.32 1.90 3.40
C LEU A 55 10.24 2.48 2.32
N SER A 56 11.56 2.41 2.53
CA SER A 56 12.57 2.89 1.58
C SER A 56 12.72 1.99 0.35
N GLY A 57 12.29 0.72 0.44
CA GLY A 57 12.33 -0.26 -0.64
C GLY A 57 10.97 -0.54 -1.28
N LEU A 58 9.96 0.29 -0.99
CA LEU A 58 8.59 0.06 -1.40
C LEU A 58 8.44 0.24 -2.92
N LYS A 59 8.07 -0.83 -3.61
CA LYS A 59 7.79 -0.87 -5.04
C LYS A 59 6.31 -1.06 -5.28
N VAL A 60 5.68 -0.08 -5.92
CA VAL A 60 4.27 -0.14 -6.31
C VAL A 60 4.20 -0.45 -7.80
N GLN A 61 3.60 -1.59 -8.15
CA GLN A 61 3.32 -1.97 -9.52
C GLN A 61 1.84 -1.74 -9.82
N ILE A 62 1.56 -0.84 -10.76
CA ILE A 62 0.20 -0.50 -11.19
C ILE A 62 -0.24 -1.45 -12.30
N GLN A 63 -1.31 -2.20 -12.05
CA GLN A 63 -2.02 -2.99 -13.05
C GLN A 63 -3.24 -2.20 -13.52
N ALA A 64 -3.22 -1.80 -14.78
CA ALA A 64 -4.23 -0.97 -15.39
C ALA A 64 -4.47 -1.40 -16.84
N CYS A 65 -5.71 -1.31 -17.31
CA CYS A 65 -6.09 -1.68 -18.67
C CYS A 65 -5.62 -0.67 -19.74
N CYS A 66 -5.33 0.57 -19.36
CA CYS A 66 -4.89 1.64 -20.28
C CYS A 66 -4.13 2.75 -19.56
N ASP A 67 -3.44 3.62 -20.32
CA ASP A 67 -2.67 4.74 -19.77
C ASP A 67 -3.52 5.76 -19.01
N SER A 68 -4.75 6.03 -19.48
CA SER A 68 -5.69 6.92 -18.78
C SER A 68 -5.99 6.39 -17.37
N MET A 69 -6.15 5.08 -17.23
CA MET A 69 -6.29 4.46 -15.92
C MET A 69 -5.00 4.54 -15.11
N ARG A 70 -3.83 4.27 -15.70
CA ARG A 70 -2.54 4.44 -15.00
C ARG A 70 -2.38 5.84 -14.42
N GLN A 71 -2.73 6.87 -15.19
CA GLN A 71 -2.67 8.26 -14.73
C GLN A 71 -3.65 8.54 -13.58
N ARG A 72 -4.86 7.97 -13.62
CA ARG A 72 -5.84 8.10 -12.53
C ARG A 72 -5.35 7.40 -11.26
N VAL A 73 -4.78 6.21 -11.38
CA VAL A 73 -4.20 5.47 -10.25
C VAL A 73 -3.00 6.21 -9.67
N ALA A 74 -2.10 6.71 -10.52
CA ALA A 74 -0.97 7.52 -10.08
C ALA A 74 -1.42 8.78 -9.33
N LYS A 75 -2.48 9.46 -9.79
CA LYS A 75 -3.08 10.59 -9.08
C LYS A 75 -3.75 10.22 -7.76
N ALA A 76 -4.31 9.02 -7.64
CA ALA A 76 -4.92 8.55 -6.39
C ALA A 76 -3.87 8.16 -5.33
N LEU A 77 -2.65 7.82 -5.77
CA LEU A 77 -1.52 7.41 -4.93
C LEU A 77 -0.54 8.53 -4.60
N ALA A 78 -0.56 9.64 -5.34
CA ALA A 78 0.17 10.88 -5.04
C ALA A 78 -0.50 11.65 -3.90
#